data_AF-A0A916ZFP2-F1
#
_entry.id   AF-A0A916ZFP2-F1
#
_cell.length_a   1.000
_cell.length_b   1.000
_cell.length_c   1.000
_cell.angle_alpha   90.00
_cell.angle_beta   90.00
_cell.angle_gamma   90.00
#
_symmetry.space_group_name_H-M   'P 1'
#
loop_
_entity.id
_entity.type
_entity.pdbx_description
1 polymer ?
#
loop_
_entity_poly.entity_id
_entity_poly.type
_entity_poly.pdbx_seq_one_letter_code
_entity_poly.pdbx_strand_id
1 'polypeptide(L)'
;MMYWTGGVHPLAAIIAAVVVSVMLYIMHRNHQKQEKNMIYWIEESRSQLIWQDEFDRQGGRTPTMEWITEYCFTRPGAVKDFPFGKEPMVMKVGGKMFALLSGQAISLKCDPVVAENLREQNEAITPGYHLNKKHWNSIRIDGSLSADEIRSMIDHSYDLVFKGLPKAVREKVRLTVG
;
A
#
# COMPACT_ATOMS: atom_id res chain seq x y z
N MET A 1 -1.13 3.47 -33.32
CA MET A 1 -1.15 1.98 -33.39
C MET A 1 0.30 1.54 -33.30
N MET A 2 0.83 0.79 -32.34
CA MET A 2 0.30 0.01 -31.21
C MET A 2 1.38 -0.05 -30.11
N TYR A 3 0.90 -0.05 -28.87
CA TYR A 3 1.40 -0.53 -27.57
C TYR A 3 2.89 -0.84 -27.33
N TRP A 4 3.42 -0.15 -26.31
CA TRP A 4 4.64 -0.48 -25.57
C TRP A 4 4.34 -1.58 -24.52
N THR A 5 5.26 -2.52 -24.35
CA THR A 5 5.16 -3.72 -23.52
C THR A 5 5.27 -3.41 -22.02
N GLY A 6 4.23 -3.74 -21.25
CA GLY A 6 4.25 -3.73 -19.79
C GLY A 6 5.07 -4.89 -19.23
N GLY A 7 6.28 -4.60 -18.74
CA GLY A 7 7.07 -5.53 -17.96
C GLY A 7 6.48 -5.67 -16.55
N VAL A 8 6.17 -6.90 -16.15
CA VAL A 8 5.80 -7.24 -14.77
C VAL A 8 6.87 -6.76 -13.79
N HIS A 9 6.43 -5.97 -12.81
CA HIS A 9 7.32 -5.33 -11.83
C HIS A 9 8.03 -6.41 -10.98
N PRO A 10 9.37 -6.34 -10.82
CA PRO A 10 10.17 -7.43 -10.23
C PRO A 10 9.80 -7.76 -8.78
N LEU A 11 9.16 -6.84 -8.04
CA LEU A 11 8.71 -7.08 -6.66
C LEU A 11 7.51 -8.05 -6.57
N ALA A 12 6.62 -8.06 -7.57
CA ALA A 12 5.47 -8.97 -7.60
C ALA A 12 5.92 -10.43 -7.82
N ALA A 13 6.93 -10.62 -8.67
CA ALA A 13 7.56 -11.92 -8.88
C ALA A 13 8.23 -12.45 -7.60
N ILE A 14 8.79 -11.57 -6.76
CA ILE A 14 9.43 -11.96 -5.49
C ILE A 14 8.40 -12.40 -4.46
N ILE A 15 7.28 -11.69 -4.31
CA ILE A 15 6.21 -12.11 -3.38
C ILE A 15 5.61 -13.44 -3.82
N ALA A 16 5.31 -13.60 -5.11
CA ALA A 16 4.85 -14.87 -5.67
C ALA A 16 5.88 -15.99 -5.46
N ALA A 17 7.17 -15.72 -5.67
CA ALA A 17 8.23 -16.70 -5.45
C ALA A 17 8.41 -17.07 -3.98
N VAL A 18 8.24 -16.13 -3.04
CA VAL A 18 8.32 -16.38 -1.59
C VAL A 18 7.13 -17.24 -1.14
N VAL A 19 5.92 -16.92 -1.60
CA VAL A 19 4.72 -17.74 -1.33
C VAL A 19 4.89 -19.15 -1.91
N VAL A 20 5.35 -19.28 -3.16
CA VAL A 20 5.61 -20.58 -3.80
C VAL A 20 6.72 -21.36 -3.08
N SER A 21 7.77 -20.70 -2.60
CA SER A 21 8.89 -21.35 -1.90
C SER A 21 8.51 -21.81 -0.49
N VAL A 22 7.74 -21.00 0.25
CA VAL A 22 7.18 -21.39 1.56
C VAL A 22 6.20 -22.56 1.39
N MET A 23 5.43 -22.58 0.30
CA MET A 23 4.52 -23.68 -0.04
C MET A 23 5.27 -24.97 -0.42
N LEU A 24 6.31 -24.91 -1.25
CA LEU A 24 7.17 -26.06 -1.57
C LEU A 24 7.87 -26.63 -0.32
N TYR A 25 8.30 -25.76 0.59
CA TYR A 25 8.90 -26.16 1.86
C TYR A 25 7.90 -26.87 2.79
N ILE A 26 6.67 -26.37 2.88
CA ILE A 26 5.57 -27.00 3.64
C ILE A 26 5.15 -28.34 2.99
N MET A 27 5.18 -28.43 1.66
CA MET A 27 4.89 -29.65 0.90
C MET A 27 5.95 -30.75 1.08
N HIS A 28 7.24 -30.38 1.19
CA HIS A 28 8.33 -31.36 1.35
C HIS A 28 8.35 -32.03 2.75
N ARG A 29 7.80 -31.39 3.78
CA ARG A 29 7.89 -31.86 5.19
C ARG A 29 6.75 -32.77 5.65
N ASN A 30 5.67 -32.95 4.87
CA ASN A 30 4.50 -33.73 5.27
C ASN A 30 4.07 -34.74 4.19
N HIS A 31 4.80 -35.85 4.09
CA HIS A 31 4.73 -36.77 2.94
C HIS A 31 3.52 -37.75 2.94
N GLN A 32 2.53 -37.65 3.84
CA GLN A 32 1.47 -38.67 3.97
C GLN A 32 0.03 -38.16 4.20
N LYS A 33 -0.24 -36.88 3.96
CA LYS A 33 -1.63 -36.40 3.87
C LYS A 33 -1.65 -35.25 2.89
N GLN A 34 -2.57 -35.30 1.91
CA GLN A 34 -3.07 -34.18 1.09
C GLN A 34 -2.95 -34.32 -0.45
N GLU A 35 -3.08 -35.52 -1.03
CA GLU A 35 -3.43 -35.59 -2.47
C GLU A 35 -4.86 -35.09 -2.76
N LYS A 36 -5.73 -35.00 -1.74
CA LYS A 36 -7.13 -34.60 -1.90
C LYS A 36 -7.42 -33.09 -1.84
N ASN A 37 -6.41 -32.23 -1.73
CA ASN A 37 -6.63 -30.77 -1.69
C ASN A 37 -5.80 -29.99 -2.71
N MET A 38 -5.07 -30.66 -3.62
CA MET A 38 -4.29 -29.96 -4.64
C MET A 38 -5.17 -29.11 -5.57
N ILE A 39 -6.34 -29.61 -5.95
CA ILE A 39 -7.31 -28.86 -6.76
C ILE A 39 -7.86 -27.66 -5.97
N TYR A 40 -8.18 -27.82 -4.69
CA TYR A 40 -8.64 -26.74 -3.83
C TYR A 40 -7.59 -25.62 -3.70
N TRP A 41 -6.31 -25.97 -3.50
CA TRP A 41 -5.24 -24.97 -3.42
C TRP A 41 -4.93 -24.30 -4.77
N ILE A 42 -5.07 -25.03 -5.88
CA ILE A 42 -4.95 -24.47 -7.24
C ILE A 42 -6.12 -23.55 -7.55
N GLU A 43 -7.35 -23.92 -7.16
CA GLU A 43 -8.54 -23.09 -7.35
C GLU A 43 -8.55 -21.87 -6.44
N GLU A 44 -8.08 -21.99 -5.19
CA GLU A 44 -7.93 -20.85 -4.26
C GLU A 44 -6.82 -19.90 -4.74
N SER A 45 -5.68 -20.44 -5.20
CA SER A 45 -4.59 -19.63 -5.75
C SER A 45 -4.96 -19.01 -7.10
N ARG A 46 -5.69 -19.74 -7.97
CA ARG A 46 -6.28 -19.17 -9.19
C ARG A 46 -7.32 -18.13 -8.83
N SER A 47 -8.12 -18.32 -7.80
CA SER A 47 -9.10 -17.34 -7.34
C SER A 47 -8.39 -16.09 -6.84
N GLN A 48 -7.32 -16.19 -6.05
CA GLN A 48 -6.52 -15.05 -5.58
C GLN A 48 -5.81 -14.31 -6.75
N LEU A 49 -5.24 -15.04 -7.70
CA LEU A 49 -4.63 -14.46 -8.90
C LEU A 49 -5.67 -13.85 -9.84
N ILE A 50 -6.86 -14.45 -9.95
CA ILE A 50 -8.00 -13.91 -10.69
C ILE A 50 -8.56 -12.69 -9.95
N TRP A 51 -8.63 -12.68 -8.62
CA TRP A 51 -9.04 -11.51 -7.83
C TRP A 51 -8.05 -10.36 -8.03
N GLN A 52 -6.74 -10.64 -8.03
CA GLN A 52 -5.72 -9.63 -8.29
C GLN A 52 -5.78 -9.10 -9.73
N ASP A 53 -5.91 -10.00 -10.72
CA ASP A 53 -6.01 -9.66 -12.15
C ASP A 53 -7.37 -9.01 -12.51
N GLU A 54 -8.47 -9.36 -11.84
CA GLU A 54 -9.80 -8.74 -11.99
C GLU A 54 -9.85 -7.37 -11.27
N PHE A 55 -9.14 -7.24 -10.13
CA PHE A 55 -8.93 -5.98 -9.43
C PHE A 55 -8.09 -5.01 -10.26
N ASP A 56 -7.03 -5.50 -10.90
CA ASP A 56 -6.17 -4.73 -11.81
C ASP A 56 -6.85 -4.49 -13.19
N ARG A 57 -7.71 -5.41 -13.67
CA ARG A 57 -8.54 -5.25 -14.89
C ARG A 57 -9.74 -4.31 -14.68
N GLN A 58 -10.18 -4.07 -13.45
CA GLN A 58 -11.20 -3.06 -13.12
C GLN A 58 -10.62 -1.63 -13.08
N GLY A 59 -9.89 -1.24 -14.13
CA GLY A 59 -9.33 0.10 -14.37
C GLY A 59 -10.38 1.20 -14.47
N GLY A 60 -11.09 1.48 -13.36
CA GLY A 60 -12.21 2.42 -13.31
C GLY A 60 -12.93 2.54 -11.97
N ARG A 61 -12.49 1.87 -10.88
CA ARG A 61 -13.03 2.20 -9.55
C ARG A 61 -12.33 3.43 -8.98
N THR A 62 -13.12 4.48 -8.76
CA THR A 62 -12.78 5.57 -7.85
C THR A 62 -12.21 4.97 -6.56
N PRO A 63 -11.00 5.35 -6.13
CA PRO A 63 -10.40 4.82 -4.91
C PRO A 63 -11.34 5.04 -3.73
N THR A 64 -11.67 3.97 -3.01
CA THR A 64 -12.49 4.08 -1.79
C THR A 64 -11.60 4.25 -0.57
N MET A 65 -12.12 4.85 0.50
CA MET A 65 -11.38 4.98 1.76
C MET A 65 -10.99 3.62 2.37
N GLU A 66 -11.83 2.60 2.16
CA GLU A 66 -11.55 1.22 2.57
C GLU A 66 -10.32 0.68 1.82
N TRP A 67 -10.31 0.76 0.48
CA TRP A 67 -9.18 0.31 -0.32
C TRP A 67 -7.89 1.07 0.02
N ILE A 68 -7.97 2.39 0.22
CA ILE A 68 -6.82 3.20 0.64
C ILE A 68 -6.26 2.72 1.98
N THR A 69 -7.15 2.38 2.92
CA THR A 69 -6.78 1.87 4.24
C THR A 69 -6.10 0.49 4.12
N GLU A 70 -6.67 -0.42 3.35
CA GLU A 70 -6.10 -1.74 3.06
C GLU A 70 -4.73 -1.63 2.41
N TYR A 71 -4.59 -0.73 1.43
CA TYR A 71 -3.32 -0.48 0.76
C TYR A 71 -2.25 0.01 1.74
N CYS A 72 -2.59 0.89 2.69
CA CYS A 72 -1.67 1.31 3.73
C CYS A 72 -1.19 0.13 4.60
N PHE A 73 -2.03 -0.87 4.87
CA PHE A 73 -1.64 -2.07 5.63
C PHE A 73 -0.67 -2.98 4.88
N THR A 74 -0.61 -2.89 3.55
CA THR A 74 0.41 -3.62 2.77
C THR A 74 1.83 -3.10 3.02
N ARG A 75 1.98 -1.92 3.64
CA ARG A 75 3.30 -1.34 3.94
C ARG A 75 3.91 -2.06 5.16
N PRO A 76 5.17 -2.54 5.07
CA PRO A 76 5.84 -3.22 6.18
C PRO A 76 5.79 -2.47 7.51
N GLY A 77 5.32 -3.15 8.56
CA GLY A 77 5.21 -2.57 9.91
C GLY A 77 4.25 -1.38 10.01
N ALA A 78 3.31 -1.26 9.07
CA ALA A 78 2.20 -0.32 9.18
C ALA A 78 1.29 -0.71 10.35
N VAL A 79 0.94 0.27 11.16
CA VAL A 79 0.05 0.13 12.31
C VAL A 79 -1.01 1.22 12.26
N LYS A 80 -2.26 0.83 12.44
CA LYS A 80 -3.39 1.75 12.62
C LYS A 80 -3.44 2.25 14.05
N ASP A 81 -3.72 3.54 14.23
CA ASP A 81 -3.87 4.18 15.53
C ASP A 81 -4.90 5.34 15.46
N PHE A 82 -5.33 5.85 16.62
CA PHE A 82 -6.26 6.95 16.76
C PHE A 82 -5.82 7.93 17.86
N PRO A 83 -4.75 8.71 17.64
CA PRO A 83 -4.15 9.55 18.67
C PRO A 83 -5.03 10.74 19.09
N PHE A 84 -6.11 11.04 18.36
CA PHE A 84 -6.95 12.22 18.59
C PHE A 84 -8.40 11.87 19.00
N GLY A 85 -8.65 10.64 19.41
CA GLY A 85 -9.99 10.18 19.81
C GLY A 85 -10.47 9.04 18.93
N LYS A 86 -11.70 9.13 18.40
CA LYS A 86 -12.25 8.10 17.49
C LYS A 86 -11.90 8.35 16.01
N GLU A 87 -11.63 9.61 15.66
CA GLU A 87 -11.23 10.09 14.34
C GLU A 87 -10.31 11.31 14.54
N PRO A 88 -9.37 11.59 13.61
CA PRO A 88 -9.05 10.81 12.42
C PRO A 88 -8.24 9.54 12.70
N MET A 89 -8.39 8.55 11.82
CA MET A 89 -7.50 7.38 11.76
C MET A 89 -6.10 7.79 11.29
N VAL A 90 -5.05 7.23 11.88
CA VAL A 90 -3.67 7.41 11.39
C VAL A 90 -2.98 6.08 11.12
N MET A 91 -2.17 6.06 10.07
CA MET A 91 -1.27 4.96 9.75
C MET A 91 0.15 5.34 10.11
N LYS A 92 0.83 4.47 10.87
CA LYS A 92 2.17 4.69 11.40
C LYS A 92 3.12 3.60 10.96
N VAL A 93 4.39 3.95 10.80
CA VAL A 93 5.51 3.01 10.68
C VAL A 93 6.58 3.39 11.71
N GLY A 94 7.05 2.42 12.49
CA GLY A 94 8.04 2.66 13.54
C GLY A 94 7.64 3.77 14.54
N GLY A 95 6.33 3.90 14.81
CA GLY A 95 5.78 4.92 15.71
C GLY A 95 5.62 6.32 15.10
N LYS A 96 5.93 6.53 13.82
CA LYS A 96 5.77 7.81 13.11
C LYS A 96 4.66 7.72 12.06
N MET A 97 3.83 8.75 11.97
CA MET A 97 2.70 8.79 11.03
C MET A 97 3.19 8.98 9.60
N PHE A 98 2.62 8.22 8.66
CA PHE A 98 2.78 8.42 7.22
C PHE A 98 1.44 8.67 6.49
N ALA A 99 0.31 8.33 7.10
CA ALA A 99 -1.00 8.73 6.58
C ALA A 99 -1.95 9.13 7.70
N LEU A 100 -2.85 10.06 7.41
CA LEU A 100 -3.97 10.44 8.25
C LEU A 100 -5.23 10.43 7.39
N LEU A 101 -6.22 9.63 7.76
CA LEU A 101 -7.46 9.45 7.01
C LEU A 101 -8.59 10.11 7.80
N SER A 102 -9.38 10.96 7.14
CA SER A 102 -10.51 11.65 7.77
C SER A 102 -11.59 11.95 6.75
N GLY A 103 -12.81 11.44 6.97
CA GLY A 103 -13.90 11.59 6.02
C GLY A 103 -13.54 11.05 4.64
N GLN A 104 -13.63 11.89 3.61
CA GLN A 104 -13.24 11.56 2.23
C GLN A 104 -11.88 12.17 1.85
N ALA A 105 -10.95 12.25 2.79
CA ALA A 105 -9.62 12.76 2.54
C ALA A 105 -8.54 11.92 3.21
N ILE A 106 -7.38 11.88 2.56
CA ILE A 106 -6.14 11.33 3.12
C ILE A 106 -5.06 12.41 3.11
N SER A 107 -4.36 12.56 4.22
CA SER A 107 -3.20 13.44 4.32
C SER A 107 -1.92 12.63 4.36
N LEU A 108 -0.99 12.96 3.47
CA LEU A 108 0.24 12.22 3.20
C LEU A 108 1.46 13.13 3.31
N LYS A 109 2.56 12.58 3.83
CA LYS A 109 3.84 13.26 3.87
C LYS A 109 4.43 13.32 2.46
N CYS A 110 5.06 14.42 2.13
CA CYS A 110 5.65 14.65 0.82
C CYS A 110 6.90 15.52 0.94
N ASP A 111 7.83 15.34 0.01
CA ASP A 111 8.95 16.26 -0.16
C ASP A 111 8.41 17.66 -0.53
N PRO A 112 8.94 18.77 0.03
CA PRO A 112 8.38 20.09 -0.22
C PRO A 112 8.30 20.49 -1.70
N VAL A 113 9.30 20.14 -2.52
CA VAL A 113 9.33 20.50 -3.93
C VAL A 113 8.28 19.71 -4.70
N VAL A 114 8.16 18.42 -4.39
CA VAL A 114 7.12 17.55 -4.97
C VAL A 114 5.73 17.99 -4.52
N ALA A 115 5.59 18.42 -3.26
CA ALA A 115 4.32 18.83 -2.68
C ALA A 115 3.75 20.06 -3.38
N GLU A 116 4.58 21.06 -3.69
CA GLU A 116 4.18 22.26 -4.43
C GLU A 116 3.74 21.89 -5.85
N ASN A 117 4.57 21.13 -6.59
CA ASN A 117 4.24 20.72 -7.96
C ASN A 117 2.92 19.91 -8.04
N LEU A 118 2.68 18.99 -7.08
CA LEU A 118 1.42 18.23 -7.05
C LEU A 118 0.18 19.11 -6.83
N ARG A 119 0.29 20.18 -6.02
CA ARG A 119 -0.82 21.12 -5.78
C ARG A 119 -1.09 22.01 -6.98
N GLU A 120 -0.05 22.41 -7.70
CA GLU A 120 -0.19 23.20 -8.93
C GLU A 120 -0.88 22.41 -10.05
N GLN A 121 -0.64 21.09 -10.10
CA GLN A 121 -1.16 20.22 -11.14
C GLN A 121 -2.54 19.63 -10.85
N ASN A 122 -2.98 19.63 -9.58
CA ASN A 122 -4.21 18.94 -9.20
C ASN A 122 -4.97 19.65 -8.05
N GLU A 123 -6.19 20.10 -8.35
CA GLU A 123 -7.06 20.83 -7.40
C GLU A 123 -7.55 19.98 -6.21
N ALA A 124 -7.54 18.65 -6.31
CA ALA A 124 -7.89 17.76 -5.21
C ALA A 124 -6.74 17.65 -4.19
N ILE A 125 -5.54 18.11 -4.53
CA ILE A 125 -4.36 18.11 -3.66
C ILE A 125 -4.18 19.50 -3.07
N THR A 126 -4.32 19.60 -1.76
CA THR A 126 -4.24 20.87 -1.01
C THR A 126 -3.16 20.79 0.07
N PRO A 127 -2.71 21.94 0.62
CA PRO A 127 -1.82 21.93 1.78
C PRO A 127 -2.43 21.19 2.98
N GLY A 128 -1.63 20.40 3.69
CA GLY A 128 -2.09 19.54 4.78
C GLY A 128 -2.95 20.26 5.83
N TYR A 129 -4.20 19.83 5.97
CA TYR A 129 -5.14 20.36 6.95
C TYR A 129 -4.69 20.02 8.38
N HIS A 130 -4.55 21.03 9.25
CA HIS A 130 -3.96 20.92 10.61
C HIS A 130 -2.56 20.28 10.69
N LEU A 131 -1.84 20.20 9.58
CA LEU A 131 -0.51 19.61 9.49
C LEU A 131 0.52 20.66 9.04
N ASN A 132 1.80 20.27 9.06
CA ASN A 132 2.84 21.11 8.49
C ASN A 132 2.68 21.17 6.96
N LYS A 133 2.11 22.27 6.48
CA LYS A 133 1.79 22.52 5.07
C LYS A 133 2.99 22.46 4.12
N LYS A 134 4.22 22.54 4.62
CA LYS A 134 5.42 22.36 3.79
C LYS A 134 5.68 20.88 3.45
N HIS A 135 5.28 19.97 4.34
CA HIS A 135 5.64 18.55 4.26
C HIS A 135 4.45 17.63 4.12
N TRP A 136 3.22 18.15 4.12
CA TRP A 136 2.01 17.35 4.07
C TRP A 136 1.04 17.91 3.03
N ASN A 137 0.47 17.01 2.26
CA ASN A 137 -0.65 17.26 1.36
C ASN A 137 -1.91 16.60 1.94
N SER A 138 -3.07 17.25 1.77
CA SER A 138 -4.38 16.63 1.96
C SER A 138 -5.01 16.41 0.59
N ILE A 139 -5.32 15.15 0.30
CA ILE A 139 -5.88 14.69 -0.97
C ILE A 139 -7.35 14.37 -0.76
N ARG A 140 -8.22 15.03 -1.52
CA ARG A 140 -9.65 14.72 -1.56
C ARG A 140 -9.89 13.48 -2.41
N ILE A 141 -10.69 12.54 -1.91
CA ILE A 141 -11.04 11.28 -2.56
C ILE A 141 -12.41 11.44 -3.21
N ASP A 142 -12.43 12.13 -4.35
CA ASP A 142 -13.65 12.43 -5.14
C ASP A 142 -13.66 11.77 -6.53
N GLY A 143 -12.63 10.97 -6.85
CA GLY A 143 -12.46 10.32 -8.15
C GLY A 143 -11.70 11.13 -9.20
N SER A 144 -11.21 12.33 -8.85
CA SER A 144 -10.31 13.10 -9.71
C SER A 144 -8.91 12.50 -9.88
N LEU A 145 -8.51 11.61 -8.97
CA LEU A 145 -7.23 10.92 -8.96
C LEU A 145 -7.42 9.41 -9.15
N SER A 146 -6.59 8.82 -9.99
CA SER A 146 -6.52 7.38 -10.21
C SER A 146 -5.99 6.65 -8.98
N ALA A 147 -6.29 5.35 -8.89
CA ALA A 147 -5.74 4.50 -7.85
C ALA A 147 -4.20 4.52 -7.86
N ASP A 148 -3.57 4.55 -9.04
CA ASP A 148 -2.12 4.54 -9.21
C ASP A 148 -1.46 5.80 -8.65
N GLU A 149 -2.06 6.96 -8.89
CA GLU A 149 -1.59 8.22 -8.31
C GLU A 149 -1.65 8.15 -6.78
N ILE A 150 -2.75 7.65 -6.22
CA ILE A 150 -2.90 7.49 -4.77
C ILE A 150 -1.90 6.49 -4.21
N ARG A 151 -1.67 5.35 -4.86
CA ARG A 151 -0.63 4.37 -4.45
C ARG A 151 0.73 5.02 -4.39
N SER A 152 1.11 5.72 -5.46
CA SER A 152 2.40 6.39 -5.58
C SER A 152 2.61 7.42 -4.47
N MET A 153 1.58 8.22 -4.16
CA MET A 153 1.63 9.18 -3.05
C MET A 153 1.75 8.50 -1.68
N ILE A 154 1.04 7.38 -1.44
CA ILE A 154 1.14 6.62 -0.19
C ILE A 154 2.54 6.02 -0.04
N ASP A 155 3.07 5.41 -1.09
CA ASP A 155 4.40 4.82 -1.12
C ASP A 155 5.47 5.86 -0.85
N HIS A 156 5.39 7.02 -1.51
CA HIS A 156 6.30 8.13 -1.28
C HIS A 156 6.28 8.60 0.18
N SER A 157 5.08 8.77 0.76
CA SER A 157 4.92 9.18 2.15
C SER A 157 5.52 8.16 3.12
N TYR A 158 5.21 6.88 2.94
CA TYR A 158 5.78 5.79 3.73
C TYR A 158 7.30 5.79 3.65
N ASP A 159 7.85 5.88 2.44
CA ASP A 159 9.30 5.87 2.20
C ASP A 159 10.01 7.03 2.91
N LEU A 160 9.47 8.25 2.80
CA LEU A 160 10.02 9.41 3.48
C LEU A 160 10.07 9.23 5.00
N VAL A 161 8.99 8.69 5.58
CA VAL A 161 8.93 8.44 7.02
C VAL A 161 9.88 7.32 7.41
N PHE A 162 9.83 6.19 6.71
CA PHE A 162 10.66 5.02 6.97
C PHE A 162 12.16 5.34 6.87
N LYS A 163 12.59 6.04 5.81
CA LYS A 163 13.98 6.49 5.64
C LYS A 163 14.43 7.42 6.77
N GLY A 164 13.52 8.24 7.29
CA GLY A 164 13.77 9.14 8.43
C GLY A 164 13.83 8.45 9.81
N LEU A 165 13.48 7.17 9.93
CA LEU A 165 13.55 6.44 11.20
C LEU A 165 15.00 6.12 11.60
N PRO A 166 15.32 6.01 12.91
CA PRO A 166 16.62 5.50 13.35
C PRO A 166 16.90 4.09 12.81
N LYS A 167 18.17 3.76 12.55
CA LYS A 167 18.59 2.48 11.95
C LYS A 167 18.01 1.27 12.68
N ALA A 168 18.10 1.24 14.01
CA ALA A 168 17.57 0.15 14.83
C ALA A 168 16.04 -0.04 14.67
N VAL A 169 15.29 1.06 14.52
CA VAL A 169 13.84 0.99 14.30
C VAL A 169 13.52 0.44 12.91
N ARG A 170 14.27 0.85 11.88
CA ARG A 170 14.10 0.31 10.52
C ARG A 170 14.40 -1.19 10.46
N GLU A 171 15.41 -1.65 11.18
CA GLU A 171 15.75 -3.08 11.28
C GLU A 171 14.62 -3.85 11.96
N LYS A 172 14.09 -3.35 13.08
CA LYS A 172 12.94 -3.97 13.75
C LYS A 172 11.71 -4.09 12.82
N VAL A 173 11.38 -3.02 12.09
CA VAL A 173 10.27 -3.03 11.13
C VAL A 173 10.48 -4.09 10.05
N ARG A 174 11.70 -4.22 9.51
CA ARG A 174 12.02 -5.25 8.50
C ARG A 174 11.88 -6.67 9.04
N LEU A 175 12.20 -6.89 10.31
CA LEU A 175 12.10 -8.22 10.96
C LEU A 175 10.67 -8.60 11.34
N THR A 176 9.75 -7.65 11.42
CA THR A 176 8.33 -7.91 11.74
C THR A 176 7.56 -8.47 10.52
N VAL A 177 8.20 -8.54 9.35
CA VAL A 177 7.64 -9.11 8.10
C VAL A 177 8.00 -10.60 7.92
N GLY A 178 8.61 -11.23 8.93
CA GLY A 178 9.07 -12.62 8.90
C GLY A 178 8.10 -13.61 9.53
#